data_AF-A0A1Q3SSI4-F1
#
_entry.id   AF-A0A1Q3SSI4-F1
#
_cell.length_a   1.000
_cell.length_b   1.000
_cell.length_c   1.000
_cell.angle_alpha   90.00
_cell.angle_beta   90.00
_cell.angle_gamma   90.00
#
_symmetry.space_group_name_H-M   'P 1'
#
loop_
_entity.id
_entity.type
_entity.pdbx_description
1 polymer ?
#
loop_
_entity_poly.entity_id
_entity_poly.type
_entity_poly.pdbx_seq_one_letter_code
_entity_poly.pdbx_strand_id
1 'polypeptide(L)'
;MSMNNKQPRLELFIDIFSLKKQRALVLPTLMPSELITQVLKEFGGTNNIGKGVSEAAPEKFLKMEYISDSPDEYLLIKASTRQPLNPTVPLGQQLAPGELLVLVELNKPLPADTVRPSRPIYLVEQRSNKVYKIHWLPAIIGRSSSNLPFNDRLAVNLSWHPDGQRVSRRHAQITEVSGQFFVTSLSNNPVLIKRSQDMQVRIDSERGVQALNKGDELVFNNNLIVLKFIVRDEK
;
A
#
# COMPACT_ATOMS: atom_id res chain seq x y z
N MET A 1 22.70 -40.43 -0.95
CA MET A 1 21.48 -40.63 -1.75
C MET A 1 20.47 -39.56 -1.35
N SER A 2 20.37 -38.47 -2.10
CA SER A 2 19.37 -37.42 -1.86
C SER A 2 18.08 -37.84 -2.55
N MET A 3 17.11 -38.36 -1.79
CA MET A 3 15.79 -38.65 -2.34
C MET A 3 15.09 -37.33 -2.63
N ASN A 4 15.06 -36.97 -3.90
CA ASN A 4 14.34 -35.81 -4.44
C ASN A 4 12.84 -36.11 -4.40
N ASN A 5 12.24 -36.04 -3.21
CA ASN A 5 10.83 -36.30 -3.00
C ASN A 5 10.05 -35.06 -3.46
N LYS A 6 9.68 -35.03 -4.74
CA LYS A 6 8.81 -33.98 -5.31
C LYS A 6 7.43 -34.11 -4.66
N GLN A 7 7.23 -33.40 -3.54
CA GLN A 7 5.91 -33.29 -2.93
C GLN A 7 4.92 -32.75 -3.99
N PRO A 8 3.73 -33.36 -4.13
CA PRO A 8 2.74 -32.90 -5.10
C PRO A 8 2.35 -31.46 -4.77
N ARG A 9 2.36 -30.60 -5.80
CA ARG A 9 1.99 -29.19 -5.68
C ARG A 9 0.48 -29.05 -5.81
N LEU A 10 -0.10 -28.18 -4.99
CA LEU A 10 -1.49 -27.76 -5.11
C LEU A 10 -1.55 -26.61 -6.12
N GLU A 11 -2.28 -26.80 -7.21
CA GLU A 11 -2.58 -25.74 -8.16
C GLU A 11 -3.71 -24.87 -7.64
N LEU A 12 -3.51 -23.55 -7.61
CA LEU A 12 -4.48 -22.55 -7.19
C LEU A 12 -4.50 -21.39 -8.19
N PHE A 13 -5.58 -20.61 -8.16
CA PHE A 13 -5.66 -19.33 -8.86
C PHE A 13 -5.88 -18.21 -7.85
N ILE A 14 -5.30 -17.04 -8.10
CA ILE A 14 -5.39 -15.89 -7.19
C ILE A 14 -5.74 -14.64 -8.00
N ASP A 15 -6.84 -13.99 -7.62
CA ASP A 15 -7.12 -12.61 -8.03
C ASP A 15 -6.36 -11.65 -7.11
N ILE A 16 -5.47 -10.86 -7.70
CA ILE A 16 -4.65 -9.85 -7.03
C ILE A 16 -5.07 -8.50 -7.58
N PHE A 17 -6.08 -7.90 -6.95
CA PHE A 17 -6.69 -6.64 -7.40
C PHE A 17 -7.12 -6.69 -8.87
N SER A 18 -6.48 -5.91 -9.73
CA SER A 18 -6.76 -5.87 -11.17
C SER A 18 -6.21 -7.07 -11.94
N LEU A 19 -5.27 -7.83 -11.36
CA LEU A 19 -4.71 -9.04 -11.97
C LEU A 19 -5.59 -10.23 -11.60
N LYS A 20 -6.32 -10.79 -12.57
CA LYS A 20 -7.24 -11.90 -12.32
C LYS A 20 -6.59 -13.24 -12.63
N LYS A 21 -6.99 -14.29 -11.90
CA LYS A 21 -6.64 -15.69 -12.14
C LYS A 21 -5.14 -15.95 -12.30
N GLN A 22 -4.31 -15.31 -11.46
CA GLN A 22 -2.88 -15.56 -11.43
C GLN A 22 -2.65 -16.99 -10.93
N ARG A 23 -1.97 -17.81 -11.74
CA ARG A 23 -1.75 -19.22 -11.44
C ARG A 23 -0.66 -19.39 -10.39
N ALA A 24 -0.89 -20.22 -9.38
CA ALA A 24 0.08 -20.52 -8.33
C ALA A 24 0.21 -22.04 -8.11
N LEU A 25 1.45 -22.54 -7.99
CA LEU A 25 1.75 -23.92 -7.63
C LEU A 25 2.37 -23.95 -6.22
N VAL A 26 1.53 -24.21 -5.21
CA VAL A 26 1.92 -24.07 -3.80
C VAL A 26 2.19 -25.43 -3.15
N LEU A 27 2.93 -25.43 -2.03
CA LEU A 27 3.01 -26.62 -1.19
C LEU A 27 1.69 -26.77 -0.42
N PRO A 28 1.12 -27.99 -0.32
CA PRO A 28 -0.07 -28.22 0.51
C PRO A 28 0.14 -27.87 1.99
N THR A 29 1.38 -27.92 2.48
CA THR A 29 1.76 -27.59 3.86
C THR A 29 1.96 -26.10 4.11
N LEU A 30 1.91 -25.27 3.08
CA LEU A 30 2.08 -23.81 3.19
C LEU A 30 0.93 -23.22 4.02
N MET A 31 1.23 -22.21 4.83
CA MET A 31 0.23 -21.44 5.57
C MET A 31 -0.28 -20.26 4.74
N PRO A 32 -1.51 -19.77 4.97
CA PRO A 32 -2.04 -18.61 4.25
C PRO A 32 -1.15 -17.36 4.31
N SER A 33 -0.56 -17.07 5.48
CA SER A 33 0.35 -15.91 5.66
C SER A 33 1.62 -16.03 4.82
N GLU A 34 2.13 -17.24 4.63
CA GLU A 34 3.30 -17.50 3.79
C GLU A 34 2.95 -17.32 2.31
N LEU A 35 1.77 -17.78 1.87
CA LEU A 35 1.28 -17.52 0.51
C LEU A 35 1.12 -16.02 0.25
N ILE A 36 0.49 -15.28 1.18
CA ILE A 36 0.39 -13.81 1.08
C ILE A 36 1.79 -13.21 0.95
N THR A 37 2.74 -13.60 1.80
CA THR A 37 4.12 -13.11 1.73
C THR A 37 4.75 -13.33 0.34
N GLN A 38 4.54 -14.50 -0.28
CA GLN A 38 5.06 -14.74 -1.64
C GLN A 38 4.37 -13.88 -2.69
N VAL A 39 3.04 -13.74 -2.61
CA VAL A 39 2.28 -12.85 -3.49
C VAL A 39 2.77 -11.41 -3.38
N LEU A 40 2.97 -10.89 -2.17
CA LEU A 40 3.50 -9.53 -1.97
C LEU A 40 4.93 -9.39 -2.49
N LYS A 41 5.77 -10.42 -2.37
CA LYS A 41 7.13 -10.39 -2.91
C LYS A 41 7.18 -10.37 -4.43
N GLU A 42 6.27 -11.07 -5.08
CA GLU A 42 6.20 -11.20 -6.54
C GLU A 42 5.55 -9.97 -7.20
N PHE A 43 4.43 -9.51 -6.66
CA PHE A 43 3.63 -8.44 -7.26
C PHE A 43 3.84 -7.06 -6.60
N GLY A 44 4.47 -7.01 -5.43
CA GLY A 44 4.76 -5.77 -4.69
C GLY A 44 6.09 -5.10 -5.05
N GLY A 45 6.23 -3.85 -4.60
CA GLY A 45 7.24 -2.90 -5.08
C GLY A 45 8.58 -2.84 -4.32
N THR A 46 8.86 -3.71 -3.34
CA THR A 46 10.05 -3.56 -2.48
C THR A 46 11.24 -4.48 -2.81
N ASN A 47 11.08 -5.47 -3.69
CA ASN A 47 12.19 -6.37 -4.03
C ASN A 47 12.93 -5.93 -5.32
N ASN A 48 14.13 -5.39 -5.11
CA ASN A 48 15.26 -5.34 -6.03
C ASN A 48 15.14 -4.49 -7.31
N ILE A 49 14.98 -3.17 -7.17
CA ILE A 49 15.57 -2.23 -8.14
C ILE A 49 16.86 -1.69 -7.51
N GLY A 50 17.93 -2.49 -7.53
CA GLY A 50 19.22 -2.05 -7.00
C GLY A 50 20.10 -3.14 -6.39
N LYS A 51 20.51 -4.12 -7.21
CA LYS A 51 21.87 -4.71 -7.24
C LYS A 51 21.88 -5.87 -8.27
N GLY A 52 22.24 -5.55 -9.52
CA GLY A 52 22.82 -6.51 -10.45
C GLY A 52 21.88 -7.39 -11.30
N VAL A 53 20.63 -6.98 -11.57
CA VAL A 53 19.83 -7.70 -12.59
C VAL A 53 20.09 -7.07 -13.95
N SER A 54 20.84 -7.81 -14.76
CA SER A 54 21.13 -7.58 -16.17
C SER A 54 19.88 -7.19 -16.98
N GLU A 55 20.05 -6.31 -17.96
CA GLU A 55 19.03 -5.75 -18.88
C GLU A 55 18.38 -6.77 -19.84
N ALA A 56 18.36 -8.06 -19.48
CA ALA A 56 17.96 -9.14 -20.36
C ALA A 56 16.81 -9.98 -19.78
N ALA A 57 15.64 -9.38 -19.56
CA ALA A 57 14.36 -10.09 -19.55
C ALA A 57 13.20 -9.11 -19.81
N PRO A 58 12.49 -9.22 -20.95
CA PRO A 58 11.35 -8.36 -21.28
C PRO A 58 10.04 -8.85 -20.65
N GLU A 59 10.08 -9.66 -19.58
CA GLU A 59 8.88 -9.89 -18.79
C GLU A 59 8.64 -8.64 -17.94
N LYS A 60 7.79 -7.78 -18.47
CA LYS A 60 7.21 -6.62 -17.79
C LYS A 60 6.49 -7.14 -16.54
N PHE A 61 7.23 -7.33 -15.45
CA PHE A 61 6.69 -7.76 -14.17
C PHE A 61 5.49 -6.86 -13.86
N LEU A 62 4.34 -7.49 -13.59
CA LEU A 62 3.06 -6.85 -13.25
C LEU A 62 3.13 -6.25 -11.83
N LYS A 63 4.18 -5.48 -11.54
CA LYS A 63 4.41 -4.87 -10.24
C LYS A 63 3.35 -3.79 -10.00
N MET A 64 2.67 -3.89 -8.88
CA MET A 64 1.71 -2.92 -8.41
C MET A 64 2.36 -2.03 -7.35
N GLU A 65 2.52 -0.75 -7.68
CA GLU A 65 3.17 0.25 -6.80
C GLU A 65 2.46 0.45 -5.46
N TYR A 66 1.18 0.05 -5.35
CA TYR A 66 0.33 0.26 -4.18
C TYR A 66 0.19 -0.98 -3.28
N ILE A 67 0.99 -2.02 -3.50
CA ILE A 67 1.02 -3.20 -2.62
C ILE A 67 2.06 -2.98 -1.52
N SER A 68 1.59 -2.95 -0.27
CA SER A 68 2.37 -2.96 0.96
C SER A 68 3.13 -4.28 1.10
N ASP A 69 4.28 -4.22 1.74
CA ASP A 69 5.13 -5.37 2.06
C ASP A 69 4.74 -6.08 3.36
N SER A 70 3.68 -5.62 4.01
CA SER A 70 3.20 -6.10 5.32
C SER A 70 2.08 -7.15 5.16
N PRO A 71 2.35 -8.46 5.34
CA PRO A 71 1.37 -9.52 5.08
C PRO A 71 0.12 -9.45 5.96
N ASP A 72 0.25 -8.88 7.15
CA ASP A 72 -0.84 -8.67 8.12
C ASP A 72 -1.83 -7.57 7.70
N GLU A 73 -1.56 -6.84 6.62
CA GLU A 73 -2.52 -5.91 6.00
C GLU A 73 -3.43 -6.59 4.97
N TYR A 74 -3.26 -7.90 4.74
CA TYR A 74 -3.97 -8.65 3.72
C TYR A 74 -4.59 -9.93 4.26
N LEU A 75 -5.57 -10.45 3.52
CA LEU A 75 -6.13 -11.77 3.73
C LEU A 75 -6.46 -12.43 2.39
N LEU A 76 -6.51 -13.76 2.38
CA LEU A 76 -7.02 -14.54 1.26
C LEU A 76 -8.45 -14.98 1.58
N ILE A 77 -9.38 -14.71 0.67
CA ILE A 77 -10.73 -15.27 0.71
C ILE A 77 -10.94 -16.25 -0.44
N LYS A 78 -11.82 -17.23 -0.23
CA LYS A 78 -12.35 -18.05 -1.31
C LYS A 78 -13.26 -17.20 -2.18
N ALA A 79 -13.04 -17.18 -3.49
CA ALA A 79 -13.87 -16.40 -4.40
C ALA A 79 -15.34 -16.86 -4.41
N SER A 80 -15.57 -18.17 -4.25
CA SER A 80 -16.90 -18.80 -4.27
C SER A 80 -17.75 -18.46 -3.04
N THR A 81 -17.17 -18.47 -1.84
CA THR A 81 -17.91 -18.28 -0.58
C THR A 81 -17.68 -16.93 0.08
N ARG A 82 -16.69 -16.16 -0.38
CA ARG A 82 -16.21 -14.93 0.25
C ARG A 82 -15.71 -15.10 1.68
N GLN A 83 -15.50 -16.34 2.14
CA GLN A 83 -14.98 -16.61 3.47
C GLN A 83 -13.45 -16.53 3.49
N PRO A 84 -12.85 -15.97 4.55
CA PRO A 84 -11.41 -15.96 4.74
C PRO A 84 -10.88 -17.38 4.96
N LEU A 85 -9.64 -17.62 4.53
CA LEU A 85 -8.91 -18.82 4.92
C LEU A 85 -8.63 -18.81 6.42
N ASN A 86 -8.63 -19.99 7.04
CA ASN A 86 -8.21 -20.13 8.43
C ASN A 86 -6.67 -19.98 8.50
N PRO A 87 -6.14 -18.97 9.22
CA PRO A 87 -4.70 -18.68 9.24
C PRO A 87 -3.87 -19.75 9.94
N THR A 88 -4.49 -20.64 10.73
CA THR A 88 -3.80 -21.71 11.48
C THR A 88 -3.91 -23.08 10.83
N VAL A 89 -4.49 -23.17 9.63
CA VAL A 89 -4.66 -24.43 8.90
C VAL A 89 -3.85 -24.38 7.60
N PRO A 90 -3.06 -25.41 7.26
CA PRO A 90 -2.35 -25.48 5.99
C PRO A 90 -3.28 -25.45 4.76
N LEU A 91 -2.81 -24.91 3.64
CA LEU A 91 -3.62 -24.73 2.43
C LEU A 91 -4.26 -26.04 1.94
N GLY A 92 -3.49 -27.14 1.91
CA GLY A 92 -3.97 -28.44 1.43
C GLY A 92 -5.06 -29.09 2.27
N GLN A 93 -5.30 -28.60 3.49
CA GLN A 93 -6.38 -29.10 4.35
C GLN A 93 -7.67 -28.30 4.23
N GLN A 94 -7.64 -27.14 3.57
CA GLN A 94 -8.80 -26.25 3.44
C GLN A 94 -9.13 -25.85 2.00
N LEU A 95 -8.27 -26.17 1.03
CA LEU A 95 -8.44 -25.86 -0.39
C LEU A 95 -8.42 -27.09 -1.27
N ALA A 96 -9.24 -27.06 -2.32
CA ALA A 96 -9.20 -28.02 -3.41
C ALA A 96 -8.28 -27.53 -4.55
N PRO A 97 -7.71 -28.44 -5.36
CA PRO A 97 -7.01 -28.05 -6.58
C PRO A 97 -7.89 -27.21 -7.52
N GLY A 98 -7.31 -26.16 -8.10
CA GLY A 98 -7.99 -25.23 -9.00
C GLY A 98 -8.87 -24.19 -8.31
N GLU A 99 -8.92 -24.16 -6.97
CA GLU A 99 -9.72 -23.19 -6.24
C GLU A 99 -9.22 -21.76 -6.48
N LEU A 100 -10.17 -20.82 -6.66
CA LEU A 100 -9.88 -19.41 -6.87
C LEU A 100 -9.92 -18.66 -5.54
N LEU A 101 -8.82 -18.00 -5.22
CA LEU A 101 -8.67 -17.10 -4.09
C LEU A 101 -8.70 -15.64 -4.56
N VAL A 102 -9.06 -14.73 -3.65
CA VAL A 102 -8.94 -13.29 -3.86
C VAL A 102 -8.09 -12.73 -2.73
N LEU A 103 -7.02 -12.01 -3.08
CA LEU A 103 -6.28 -11.20 -2.13
C LEU A 103 -7.08 -9.93 -1.86
N VAL A 104 -7.42 -9.68 -0.59
CA VAL A 104 -8.11 -8.47 -0.18
C VAL A 104 -7.34 -7.78 0.95
N GLU A 105 -7.43 -6.46 0.98
CA GLU A 105 -6.80 -5.65 2.04
C GLU A 105 -7.71 -5.55 3.25
N LEU A 106 -7.12 -5.63 4.43
CA LEU A 106 -7.80 -5.37 5.68
C LEU A 106 -8.08 -3.87 5.84
N ASN A 107 -9.26 -3.55 6.38
CA ASN A 107 -9.62 -2.19 6.72
C ASN A 107 -9.38 -1.94 8.21
N LYS A 108 -8.53 -0.96 8.53
CA LYS A 108 -8.33 -0.50 9.92
C LYS A 108 -9.61 0.16 10.45
N PRO A 109 -9.95 0.03 11.74
CA PRO A 109 -11.09 0.76 12.33
C PRO A 109 -11.05 2.25 12.01
N LEU A 110 -12.22 2.88 11.84
CA LEU A 110 -12.30 4.33 11.59
C LEU A 110 -12.09 5.08 12.91
N PRO A 111 -11.15 6.04 12.97
CA PRO A 111 -11.13 7.02 14.03
C PRO A 111 -12.43 7.85 14.05
N ALA A 112 -12.75 8.45 15.20
CA ALA A 112 -13.91 9.34 15.31
C ALA A 112 -13.84 10.49 14.28
N ASP A 113 -15.00 10.87 13.74
CA ASP A 113 -15.16 11.94 12.73
C ASP A 113 -14.42 11.70 11.41
N THR A 114 -14.17 10.44 11.07
CA THR A 114 -13.55 10.06 9.79
C THR A 114 -14.47 9.18 8.96
N VAL A 115 -14.25 9.20 7.66
CA VAL A 115 -14.99 8.40 6.67
C VAL A 115 -14.02 7.61 5.80
N ARG A 116 -14.49 6.57 5.11
CA ARG A 116 -13.68 5.89 4.09
C ARG A 116 -13.51 6.79 2.86
N PRO A 117 -12.35 6.80 2.20
CA PRO A 117 -12.23 7.32 0.85
C PRO A 117 -13.22 6.63 -0.08
N SER A 118 -13.74 7.33 -1.10
CA SER A 118 -14.63 6.72 -2.09
C SER A 118 -13.93 5.69 -2.99
N ARG A 119 -12.60 5.80 -3.11
CA ARG A 119 -11.74 4.86 -3.84
C ARG A 119 -10.50 4.51 -3.01
N PRO A 120 -9.90 3.33 -3.17
CA PRO A 120 -8.65 2.99 -2.49
C PRO A 120 -7.52 3.93 -2.93
N ILE A 121 -6.97 4.70 -1.99
CA ILE A 121 -5.84 5.61 -2.22
C ILE A 121 -4.65 5.25 -1.34
N TYR A 122 -3.46 5.58 -1.84
CA TYR A 122 -2.20 5.22 -1.23
C TYR A 122 -1.20 6.38 -1.33
N LEU A 123 -0.26 6.39 -0.39
CA LEU A 123 0.95 7.18 -0.48
C LEU A 123 2.14 6.23 -0.52
N VAL A 124 3.05 6.42 -1.47
CA VAL A 124 4.26 5.61 -1.61
C VAL A 124 5.49 6.48 -1.37
N GLU A 125 6.25 6.17 -0.33
CA GLU A 125 7.51 6.86 -0.05
C GLU A 125 8.56 6.44 -1.07
N GLN A 126 9.06 7.39 -1.86
CA GLN A 126 9.83 7.10 -3.08
C GLN A 126 11.24 6.56 -2.82
N ARG A 127 11.83 6.76 -1.64
CA ARG A 127 13.18 6.24 -1.33
C ARG A 127 13.17 4.78 -0.87
N SER A 128 12.22 4.42 -0.02
CA SER A 128 12.09 3.10 0.60
C SER A 128 11.05 2.22 -0.07
N ASN A 129 10.21 2.77 -0.95
CA ASN A 129 9.01 2.16 -1.50
C ASN A 129 8.00 1.72 -0.43
N LYS A 130 8.05 2.29 0.78
CA LYS A 130 7.05 2.02 1.80
C LYS A 130 5.69 2.54 1.34
N VAL A 131 4.71 1.65 1.33
CA VAL A 131 3.34 1.97 0.93
C VAL A 131 2.50 2.23 2.17
N TYR A 132 1.71 3.30 2.13
CA TYR A 132 0.68 3.59 3.11
C TYR A 132 -0.67 3.54 2.44
N LYS A 133 -1.49 2.54 2.78
CA LYS A 133 -2.91 2.58 2.46
C LYS A 133 -3.60 3.65 3.31
N ILE A 134 -4.32 4.56 2.66
CA ILE A 134 -5.10 5.57 3.37
C ILE A 134 -6.47 4.98 3.66
N HIS A 135 -6.67 4.58 4.91
CA HIS A 135 -7.89 3.90 5.33
C HIS A 135 -9.06 4.85 5.63
N TRP A 136 -8.80 6.13 5.88
CA TRP A 136 -9.82 7.10 6.27
C TRP A 136 -9.48 8.52 5.83
N LEU A 137 -10.49 9.38 5.80
CA LEU A 137 -10.41 10.81 5.55
C LEU A 137 -11.16 11.59 6.66
N PRO A 138 -10.70 12.80 7.05
CA PRO A 138 -9.45 13.43 6.61
C PRO A 138 -8.21 12.61 7.02
N ALA A 139 -7.28 12.45 6.08
CA ALA A 139 -6.05 11.69 6.30
C ALA A 139 -4.93 12.65 6.70
N ILE A 140 -4.52 12.58 7.96
CA ILE A 140 -3.43 13.41 8.47
C ILE A 140 -2.08 12.75 8.16
N ILE A 141 -1.15 13.54 7.65
CA ILE A 141 0.25 13.18 7.41
C ILE A 141 1.12 13.97 8.37
N GLY A 142 2.07 13.31 9.04
CA GLY A 142 2.97 13.96 9.98
C GLY A 142 3.71 12.96 10.86
N ARG A 143 4.16 13.41 12.03
CA ARG A 143 4.78 12.54 13.05
C ARG A 143 3.89 12.37 14.28
N SER A 144 3.98 11.22 14.93
CA SER A 144 3.33 10.99 16.22
C SER A 144 3.89 11.91 17.32
N SER A 145 3.11 12.17 18.36
CA SER A 145 3.55 12.91 19.55
C SER A 145 2.72 12.52 20.76
N SER A 146 3.36 12.18 21.88
CA SER A 146 2.68 11.87 23.15
C SER A 146 1.80 13.03 23.66
N ASN A 147 2.11 14.25 23.26
CA ASN A 147 1.52 15.48 23.81
C ASN A 147 0.40 16.04 22.93
N LEU A 148 -0.02 15.32 21.89
CA LEU A 148 -1.13 15.74 21.04
C LEU A 148 -2.26 14.71 21.10
N PRO A 149 -3.51 15.18 21.19
CA PRO A 149 -4.65 14.29 21.06
C PRO A 149 -4.73 13.74 19.63
N PHE A 150 -5.53 12.69 19.46
CA PHE A 150 -5.92 12.14 18.17
C PHE A 150 -4.76 11.60 17.30
N ASN A 151 -3.78 10.94 17.90
CA ASN A 151 -2.74 10.24 17.14
C ASN A 151 -3.29 9.07 16.31
N ASP A 152 -4.43 8.51 16.71
CA ASP A 152 -5.22 7.55 15.96
C ASP A 152 -5.67 8.09 14.59
N ARG A 153 -5.77 9.41 14.41
CA ARG A 153 -6.12 10.05 13.12
C ARG A 153 -4.93 10.18 12.15
N LEU A 154 -3.71 9.88 12.60
CA LEU A 154 -2.50 9.96 11.76
C LEU A 154 -2.49 8.80 10.75
N ALA A 155 -2.98 9.06 9.54
CA ALA A 155 -3.05 8.08 8.45
C ALA A 155 -1.65 7.72 7.92
N VAL A 156 -0.72 8.68 7.92
CA VAL A 156 0.68 8.45 7.58
C VAL A 156 1.58 8.97 8.69
N ASN A 157 2.19 8.03 9.42
CA ASN A 157 3.15 8.33 10.47
C ASN A 157 4.58 8.27 9.93
N LEU A 158 5.22 9.43 9.85
CA LEU A 158 6.58 9.61 9.36
C LEU A 158 7.63 9.57 10.50
N SER A 159 7.26 9.23 11.74
CA SER A 159 8.21 9.13 12.86
C SER A 159 9.32 8.11 12.64
N TRP A 160 9.10 7.08 11.81
CA TRP A 160 10.12 6.07 11.49
C TRP A 160 11.13 6.55 10.44
N HIS A 161 10.79 7.58 9.66
CA HIS A 161 11.65 8.07 8.59
C HIS A 161 12.88 8.79 9.18
N PRO A 162 14.10 8.62 8.65
CA PRO A 162 15.30 9.30 9.16
C PRO A 162 15.13 10.83 9.27
N ASP A 163 14.51 11.44 8.26
CA ASP A 163 14.19 12.87 8.22
C ASP A 163 12.85 13.26 8.87
N GLY A 164 12.14 12.31 9.47
CA GLY A 164 10.79 12.48 10.02
C GLY A 164 10.69 13.51 11.14
N GLN A 165 11.77 13.73 11.90
CA GLN A 165 11.81 14.74 12.96
C GLN A 165 11.60 16.17 12.43
N ARG A 166 11.96 16.42 11.17
CA ARG A 166 11.79 17.74 10.51
C ARG A 166 10.37 17.96 9.99
N VAL A 167 9.56 16.91 9.90
CA VAL A 167 8.14 17.01 9.52
C VAL A 167 7.31 17.35 10.75
N SER A 168 6.52 18.43 10.71
CA SER A 168 5.51 18.75 11.72
C SER A 168 4.65 17.54 12.16
N ARG A 169 4.19 17.56 13.42
CA ARG A 169 3.32 16.51 14.00
C ARG A 169 2.00 16.33 13.24
N ARG A 170 1.49 17.43 12.72
CA ARG A 170 0.37 17.50 11.78
C ARG A 170 0.87 18.41 10.67
N HIS A 171 1.28 17.82 9.54
CA HIS A 171 1.98 18.56 8.49
C HIS A 171 1.05 18.87 7.33
N ALA A 172 0.31 17.86 6.89
CA ALA A 172 -0.64 17.99 5.81
C ALA A 172 -1.88 17.14 6.09
N GLN A 173 -2.95 17.45 5.38
CA GLN A 173 -4.19 16.71 5.41
C GLN A 173 -4.65 16.43 3.99
N ILE A 174 -5.08 15.20 3.72
CA ILE A 174 -5.82 14.86 2.51
C ILE A 174 -7.30 14.79 2.85
N THR A 175 -8.13 15.40 2.01
CA THR A 175 -9.59 15.38 2.06
C THR A 175 -10.17 14.98 0.71
N GLU A 176 -11.46 14.67 0.69
CA GLU A 176 -12.19 14.35 -0.53
C GLU A 176 -13.50 15.14 -0.58
N VAL A 177 -13.80 15.70 -1.74
CA VAL A 177 -15.09 16.37 -2.03
C VAL A 177 -15.55 15.89 -3.40
N SER A 178 -16.75 15.30 -3.45
CA SER A 178 -17.36 14.82 -4.70
C SER A 178 -16.45 13.91 -5.55
N GLY A 179 -15.70 13.01 -4.90
CA GLY A 179 -14.79 12.07 -5.59
C GLY A 179 -13.41 12.64 -5.94
N GLN A 180 -13.18 13.95 -5.75
CA GLN A 180 -11.90 14.61 -5.99
C GLN A 180 -11.10 14.72 -4.69
N PHE A 181 -9.83 14.35 -4.74
CA PHE A 181 -8.91 14.46 -3.61
C PHE A 181 -8.23 15.82 -3.59
N PHE A 182 -7.99 16.31 -2.38
CA PHE A 182 -7.32 17.57 -2.13
C PHE A 182 -6.31 17.41 -1.00
N VAL A 183 -5.26 18.23 -1.02
CA VAL A 183 -4.27 18.33 0.05
C VAL A 183 -4.24 19.76 0.59
N THR A 184 -4.13 19.89 1.91
CA THR A 184 -4.02 21.17 2.62
C THR A 184 -2.82 21.11 3.56
N SER A 185 -2.05 22.20 3.65
CA SER A 185 -1.00 22.30 4.67
C SER A 185 -1.63 22.57 6.04
N LEU A 186 -1.17 21.86 7.06
CA LEU A 186 -1.54 22.07 8.46
C LEU A 186 -0.40 22.72 9.27
N SER A 187 0.70 23.10 8.62
CA SER A 187 1.86 23.68 9.30
C SER A 187 2.52 24.79 8.49
N ASN A 188 3.33 25.60 9.16
CA ASN A 188 4.10 26.67 8.53
C ASN A 188 5.17 26.14 7.58
N ASN A 189 5.59 24.88 7.76
CA ASN A 189 6.46 24.21 6.81
C ASN A 189 5.63 23.82 5.57
N PRO A 190 6.06 24.24 4.37
CA PRO A 190 5.30 24.04 3.15
C PRO A 190 5.30 22.59 2.71
N VAL A 191 4.25 22.23 1.99
CA VAL A 191 4.18 21.01 1.16
C VAL A 191 4.32 21.45 -0.28
N LEU A 192 5.15 20.76 -1.07
CA LEU A 192 5.16 20.96 -2.52
C LEU A 192 4.44 19.79 -3.18
N ILE A 193 3.61 20.07 -4.19
CA ILE A 193 3.11 19.06 -5.11
C ILE A 193 3.99 19.10 -6.35
N LYS A 194 4.64 17.99 -6.69
CA LYS A 194 5.24 17.79 -8.02
C LYS A 194 4.24 17.06 -8.90
N ARG A 195 3.85 17.66 -10.02
CA ARG A 195 2.95 17.04 -11.02
C ARG A 195 3.72 16.47 -12.21
N SER A 196 4.84 17.09 -12.52
CA SER A 196 5.82 16.66 -13.52
C SER A 196 7.19 17.21 -13.14
N GLN A 197 8.24 16.88 -13.91
CA GLN A 197 9.59 17.39 -13.66
C GLN A 197 9.64 18.92 -13.59
N ASP A 198 8.81 19.60 -14.39
CA ASP A 198 8.85 21.07 -14.54
C ASP A 198 7.72 21.79 -13.79
N MET A 199 6.77 21.06 -13.19
CA MET A 199 5.61 21.67 -12.54
C MET A 199 5.55 21.35 -11.05
N GLN A 200 5.80 22.39 -10.24
CA GLN A 200 5.69 22.34 -8.79
C GLN A 200 4.72 23.39 -8.26
N VAL A 201 3.84 22.98 -7.36
CA VAL A 201 2.90 23.86 -6.68
C VAL A 201 3.22 23.87 -5.19
N ARG A 202 3.54 25.04 -4.64
CA ARG A 202 3.75 25.21 -3.21
C ARG A 202 2.41 25.43 -2.50
N ILE A 203 2.20 24.67 -1.42
CA ILE A 203 1.11 24.80 -0.46
C ILE A 203 1.71 25.25 0.86
N ASP A 204 1.24 26.37 1.38
CA ASP A 204 1.56 26.86 2.72
C ASP A 204 0.27 27.20 3.46
N SER A 205 0.37 27.72 4.67
CA SER A 205 -0.81 28.07 5.48
C SER A 205 -1.66 29.20 4.87
N GLU A 206 -1.09 29.98 3.94
CA GLU A 206 -1.78 31.09 3.26
C GLU A 206 -2.37 30.64 1.91
N ARG A 207 -1.67 29.77 1.19
CA ARG A 207 -2.13 29.14 -0.05
C ARG A 207 -2.94 27.90 0.28
N GLY A 208 -4.26 28.07 0.22
CA GLY A 208 -5.25 27.06 0.55
C GLY A 208 -5.20 25.76 -0.26
N VAL A 209 -6.19 24.92 0.05
CA VAL A 209 -6.50 23.60 -0.49
C VAL A 209 -6.12 23.44 -1.97
N GLN A 210 -5.30 22.44 -2.31
CA GLN A 210 -4.93 22.12 -3.70
C GLN A 210 -5.47 20.75 -4.11
N ALA A 211 -5.94 20.65 -5.37
CA ALA A 211 -6.34 19.37 -5.94
C ALA A 211 -5.13 18.44 -6.08
N LEU A 212 -5.34 17.17 -5.72
CA LEU A 212 -4.35 16.11 -5.76
C LEU A 212 -4.76 15.05 -6.78
N ASN A 213 -3.91 14.81 -7.78
CA ASN A 213 -4.15 13.87 -8.86
C ASN A 213 -3.31 12.60 -8.71
N LYS A 214 -3.79 11.50 -9.28
CA LYS A 214 -3.02 10.24 -9.36
C LYS A 214 -1.66 10.51 -10.01
N GLY A 215 -0.59 10.09 -9.34
CA GLY A 215 0.79 10.28 -9.78
C GLY A 215 1.47 11.52 -9.20
N ASP A 216 0.72 12.47 -8.63
CA ASP A 216 1.30 13.64 -7.96
C ASP A 216 2.18 13.21 -6.78
N GLU A 217 3.30 13.91 -6.58
CA GLU A 217 4.19 13.67 -5.45
C GLU A 217 4.07 14.78 -4.41
N LEU A 218 3.76 14.41 -3.17
CA LEU A 218 3.80 15.30 -2.02
C LEU A 218 5.21 15.32 -1.46
N VAL A 219 5.81 16.50 -1.46
CA VAL A 219 7.18 16.70 -1.03
C VAL A 219 7.20 17.50 0.27
N PHE A 220 7.89 16.93 1.25
CA PHE A 220 8.04 17.51 2.58
C PHE A 220 9.50 17.85 2.85
N ASN A 221 9.72 18.94 3.59
CA ASN A 221 11.03 19.28 4.16
C ASN A 221 12.16 19.32 3.12
N ASN A 222 12.09 20.26 2.18
CA ASN A 222 13.13 20.51 1.17
C ASN A 222 13.54 19.27 0.35
N ASN A 223 12.57 18.47 -0.10
CA ASN A 223 12.79 17.24 -0.90
C ASN A 223 13.34 16.02 -0.14
N LEU A 224 13.35 16.01 1.19
CA LEU A 224 13.87 14.85 1.93
C LEU A 224 12.87 13.70 2.07
N ILE A 225 11.57 13.98 2.01
CA ILE A 225 10.52 12.96 1.99
C ILE A 225 9.59 13.23 0.82
N VAL A 226 9.42 12.23 -0.04
CA VAL A 226 8.58 12.31 -1.23
C VAL A 226 7.56 11.18 -1.18
N LEU A 227 6.27 11.53 -1.15
CA LEU A 227 5.16 10.59 -1.11
C LEU A 227 4.35 10.69 -2.40
N LYS A 228 4.43 9.68 -3.26
CA LYS A 228 3.62 9.60 -4.48
C LYS A 228 2.20 9.21 -4.16
N PHE A 229 1.23 9.98 -4.63
CA PHE A 229 -0.19 9.72 -4.48
C PHE A 229 -0.69 8.76 -5.55
N ILE A 230 -1.24 7.64 -5.12
CA ILE A 230 -1.81 6.64 -6.01
C ILE A 230 -3.28 6.51 -5.71
N VAL A 231 -4.08 6.46 -6.76
CA VAL A 231 -5.45 5.96 -6.66
C VAL A 231 -5.58 4.69 -7.47
N ARG A 232 -6.06 3.62 -6.83
CA ARG A 232 -6.27 2.34 -7.48
C ARG A 232 -7.58 2.39 -8.25
N ASP A 233 -7.51 1.99 -9.51
CA ASP A 233 -8.69 1.84 -10.34
C ASP A 233 -9.41 0.55 -9.92
N GLU A 234 -10.72 0.63 -9.67
CA GLU A 234 -11.54 -0.56 -9.47
C GLU A 234 -11.96 -1.07 -10.86
N LYS A 235 -11.35 -2.17 -11.31
CA LYS A 235 -11.78 -2.93 -12.49
C LYS A 235 -12.38 -4.26 -12.07
#